data_AF-A0A933LHD7-F1
#
_entry.id   AF-A0A933LHD7-F1
#
_cell.length_a   1.000
_cell.length_b   1.000
_cell.length_c   1.000
_cell.angle_alpha   90.00
_cell.angle_beta   90.00
_cell.angle_gamma   90.00
#
_symmetry.space_group_name_H-M   'P 1'
#
loop_
_entity.id
_entity.type
_entity.pdbx_description
1 polymer ?
#
loop_
_entity_poly.entity_id
_entity_poly.type
_entity_poly.pdbx_seq_one_letter_code
_entity_poly.pdbx_strand_id
1 'polypeptide(L)'
;MASVYLETSFFSACVSKRTSAKSVAWRETSNEWWSTQAAKHELYVSDEVIEELSDPEFTEGPSALEMLRGLYLLDLECILKPVWDRLPAGRFSGF
;
A
#
# COMPACT_ATOMS: atom_id res chain seq x y z
N MET A 1 19.07 -3.46 8.15
CA MET A 1 18.03 -2.98 7.23
C MET A 1 17.60 -4.18 6.41
N ALA A 2 16.31 -4.50 6.39
CA ALA A 2 15.78 -5.67 5.70
C ALA A 2 14.75 -5.20 4.65
N SER A 3 14.70 -5.88 3.51
CA SER A 3 13.69 -5.69 2.48
C SER A 3 12.37 -6.32 2.92
N VAL A 4 11.28 -5.57 2.85
CA VAL A 4 9.94 -6.00 3.28
C VAL A 4 8.98 -5.85 2.11
N TYR A 5 8.33 -6.96 1.76
CA TYR A 5 7.25 -6.99 0.80
C TYR A 5 5.91 -6.78 1.52
N LEU A 6 5.07 -5.87 1.00
CA LEU A 6 3.78 -5.53 1.58
C LEU A 6 2.64 -6.01 0.68
N GLU A 7 1.82 -6.89 1.24
CA GLU A 7 0.63 -7.45 0.60
C GLU A 7 -0.56 -6.49 0.66
N THR A 8 -1.53 -6.63 -0.26
CA THR A 8 -2.80 -5.88 -0.27
C THR A 8 -3.49 -5.87 1.09
N SER A 9 -3.52 -7.02 1.77
CA SER A 9 -4.16 -7.17 3.09
C SER A 9 -3.59 -6.24 4.15
N PHE A 10 -2.31 -5.87 4.06
CA PHE A 10 -1.68 -4.90 4.96
C PHE A 10 -2.30 -3.51 4.76
N PHE A 11 -2.35 -3.04 3.50
CA PHE A 11 -2.94 -1.74 3.17
C PHE A 11 -4.43 -1.70 3.51
N SER A 12 -5.18 -2.76 3.18
CA SER A 12 -6.58 -2.89 3.54
C SER A 12 -6.80 -2.82 5.05
N ALA A 13 -5.90 -3.39 5.86
CA ALA A 13 -5.97 -3.28 7.32
C ALA A 13 -5.75 -1.84 7.79
N CYS A 14 -4.74 -1.14 7.26
CA CYS A 14 -4.43 0.25 7.61
C CYS A 14 -5.62 1.20 7.40
N VAL A 15 -6.35 1.04 6.28
CA VAL A 15 -7.44 1.94 5.89
C VAL A 15 -8.84 1.45 6.28
N SER A 16 -8.95 0.23 6.82
CA SER A 16 -10.23 -0.41 7.14
C SER A 16 -11.12 0.48 8.00
N LYS A 17 -12.39 0.65 7.62
CA LYS A 17 -13.39 1.34 8.46
C LYS A 17 -14.22 0.40 9.33
N ARG A 18 -13.96 -0.91 9.27
CA ARG A 18 -14.70 -1.92 10.04
C ARG A 18 -14.45 -1.72 11.54
N THR A 19 -15.49 -1.88 12.33
CA THR A 19 -15.49 -1.61 13.79
C THR A 19 -15.48 -2.88 14.64
N SER A 20 -15.42 -4.06 14.01
CA SER A 20 -15.25 -5.31 14.76
C SER A 20 -13.93 -5.29 15.54
N ALA A 21 -13.90 -5.85 16.75
CA ALA A 21 -12.71 -5.83 17.61
C ALA A 21 -11.45 -6.35 16.89
N LYS A 22 -11.58 -7.40 16.07
CA LYS A 22 -10.49 -7.93 15.24
C LYS A 22 -10.02 -6.91 14.20
N SER A 23 -10.94 -6.25 13.50
CA SER A 23 -10.60 -5.23 12.50
C SER A 23 -9.92 -4.01 13.13
N VAL A 24 -10.37 -3.58 14.32
CA VAL A 24 -9.74 -2.48 15.05
C VAL A 24 -8.30 -2.85 15.43
N ALA A 25 -8.10 -4.01 16.06
CA ALA A 25 -6.77 -4.46 16.47
C ALA A 25 -5.79 -4.58 15.29
N TRP A 26 -6.25 -5.10 14.15
CA TRP A 26 -5.43 -5.20 12.93
C TRP A 26 -5.08 -3.81 12.39
N ARG A 27 -6.05 -2.90 12.32
CA ARG A 27 -5.81 -1.54 11.87
C ARG A 27 -4.81 -0.81 12.76
N GLU A 28 -4.96 -0.91 14.07
CA GLU A 28 -4.05 -0.26 15.02
C GLU A 28 -2.64 -0.83 14.92
N THR A 29 -2.50 -2.16 14.90
CA THR A 29 -1.20 -2.83 14.78
C THR A 29 -0.50 -2.48 13.46
N SER A 30 -1.23 -2.49 12.33
CA SER A 30 -0.64 -2.16 11.03
C SER A 30 -0.23 -0.68 10.95
N ASN A 31 -1.05 0.24 11.48
CA ASN A 31 -0.70 1.67 11.52
C ASN A 31 0.46 1.96 12.48
N GLU A 32 0.57 1.25 13.60
CA GLU A 32 1.71 1.34 14.50
C GLU A 32 3.00 0.89 13.80
N TRP A 33 2.96 -0.25 13.11
CA TRP A 33 4.11 -0.71 12.33
C TRP A 33 4.46 0.28 11.21
N TRP A 34 3.45 0.81 10.50
CA TRP A 34 3.66 1.79 9.44
C TRP A 34 4.37 3.05 9.96
N SER A 35 3.93 3.58 11.10
CA SER A 35 4.49 4.79 11.68
C SER A 35 5.85 4.60 12.35
N THR A 36 6.16 3.41 12.88
CA THR A 36 7.36 3.18 13.70
C THR A 36 8.45 2.37 13.02
N GLN A 37 8.11 1.52 12.05
CA GLN A 37 9.04 0.57 11.42
C GLN A 37 9.23 0.81 9.94
N ALA A 38 8.19 1.22 9.19
CA ALA A 38 8.25 1.30 7.72
C ALA A 38 9.49 2.05 7.20
N ALA A 39 9.81 3.21 7.77
CA ALA A 39 10.97 4.03 7.38
C ALA A 39 12.35 3.41 7.68
N LYS A 40 12.42 2.29 8.40
CA LYS A 40 13.65 1.56 8.75
C LYS A 40 13.93 0.39 7.80
N HIS A 41 13.06 0.19 6.80
CA HIS A 41 13.08 -0.91 5.85
C HIS A 41 13.05 -0.39 4.42
N GLU A 42 13.51 -1.22 3.49
CA GLU A 42 13.23 -1.03 2.06
C GLU A 42 11.91 -1.73 1.76
N LEU A 43 10.92 -0.97 1.29
CA LEU A 43 9.55 -1.43 1.14
C LEU A 43 9.23 -1.68 -0.33
N TYR A 44 8.61 -2.83 -0.59
CA TYR A 44 8.27 -3.29 -1.93
C TYR A 44 6.81 -3.72 -2.01
N VAL A 45 6.21 -3.53 -3.18
CA VAL A 45 4.88 -4.05 -3.57
C VAL A 45 4.95 -4.63 -4.97
N SER A 46 3.98 -5.46 -5.37
CA SER A 46 3.88 -5.96 -6.75
C SER A 46 2.81 -5.22 -7.57
N ASP A 47 2.76 -5.51 -8.87
CA ASP A 47 1.70 -5.03 -9.74
C ASP A 47 0.32 -5.57 -9.30
N GLU A 48 0.24 -6.81 -8.83
CA GLU A 48 -1.00 -7.42 -8.32
C GLU A 48 -1.57 -6.63 -7.13
N VAL A 49 -0.71 -6.12 -6.24
CA VAL A 49 -1.16 -5.29 -5.11
C VAL A 49 -1.79 -3.99 -5.63
N ILE A 50 -1.24 -3.39 -6.68
CA ILE A 50 -1.80 -2.17 -7.28
C ILE A 50 -3.15 -2.49 -7.92
N GLU A 51 -3.26 -3.60 -8.64
CA GLU A 51 -4.50 -4.04 -9.28
C GLU A 51 -5.61 -4.29 -8.25
N GLU A 52 -5.31 -5.04 -7.18
CA GLU A 52 -6.28 -5.34 -6.11
C GLU A 52 -6.72 -4.07 -5.36
N LEU A 53 -5.80 -3.14 -5.10
CA LEU A 53 -6.15 -1.87 -4.44
C LEU A 53 -6.88 -0.89 -5.36
N SER A 54 -6.76 -1.07 -6.67
CA SER A 54 -7.47 -0.27 -7.68
C SER A 54 -8.85 -0.82 -8.04
N ASP A 55 -9.24 -1.97 -7.46
CA ASP A 55 -10.55 -2.56 -7.68
C ASP A 55 -11.66 -1.56 -7.27
N PRO A 56 -12.62 -1.23 -8.17
CA PRO A 56 -13.70 -0.29 -7.86
C PRO A 56 -14.63 -0.76 -6.72
N GLU A 57 -14.69 -2.05 -6.42
CA GLU A 57 -15.43 -2.59 -5.28
C GLU A 57 -14.71 -2.33 -3.94
N PHE A 58 -13.40 -2.06 -3.97
CA PHE A 58 -12.64 -1.70 -2.79
C PHE A 58 -12.78 -0.20 -2.48
N THR A 59 -13.78 0.13 -1.66
CA THR A 59 -14.16 1.52 -1.34
C THR A 59 -13.07 2.38 -0.72
N GLU A 60 -12.10 1.76 -0.05
CA GLU A 60 -10.96 2.43 0.56
C GLU A 60 -9.72 2.47 -0.34
N GLY A 61 -9.82 1.96 -1.57
CA GLY A 61 -8.76 1.92 -2.59
C GLY A 61 -7.99 3.23 -2.73
N PRO A 62 -8.65 4.40 -2.88
CA PRO A 62 -7.94 5.67 -2.99
C PRO A 62 -7.03 5.97 -1.80
N SER A 63 -7.48 5.69 -0.57
CA SER A 63 -6.64 5.90 0.63
C SER A 63 -5.49 4.91 0.71
N ALA A 64 -5.70 3.67 0.28
CA ALA A 64 -4.66 2.64 0.25
C ALA A 64 -3.60 2.93 -0.82
N LEU A 65 -4.01 3.34 -2.03
CA LEU A 65 -3.11 3.70 -3.12
C LEU A 65 -2.22 4.89 -2.76
N GLU A 66 -2.71 5.86 -1.99
CA GLU A 66 -1.89 6.96 -1.48
C GLU A 66 -0.73 6.48 -0.58
N MET A 67 -0.91 5.36 0.14
CA MET A 67 0.17 4.78 0.95
C MET A 67 1.28 4.15 0.11
N LEU A 68 1.04 3.87 -1.18
CA LEU A 68 2.04 3.30 -2.08
C LEU A 68 3.07 4.34 -2.56
N ARG A 69 2.82 5.63 -2.30
CA ARG A 69 3.75 6.70 -2.68
C ARG A 69 5.11 6.49 -2.02
N GLY A 70 6.15 6.35 -2.85
CA GLY A 70 7.53 6.17 -2.38
C GLY A 70 7.96 4.72 -2.12
N LEU A 71 7.12 3.73 -2.40
CA LEU A 71 7.46 2.30 -2.29
C LEU A 71 8.03 1.72 -3.59
N TYR A 72 8.96 0.78 -3.54
CA TYR A 72 9.50 0.21 -4.77
C TYR A 72 8.54 -0.82 -5.38
N LEU A 73 8.45 -0.85 -6.72
CA LEU A 73 7.77 -1.93 -7.41
C LEU A 73 8.73 -3.11 -7.56
N LEU A 74 8.31 -4.27 -7.07
CA LEU A 74 9.02 -5.53 -7.27
C LEU A 74 8.65 -6.07 -8.65
N ASP A 75 9.48 -5.75 -9.63
CA ASP A 75 9.37 -6.31 -10.98
C ASP A 75 9.93 -7.74 -10.99
N LEU A 76 9.08 -8.72 -11.31
CA LEU A 76 9.47 -10.12 -11.46
C LEU A 76 10.51 -10.33 -12.59
N GLU A 77 10.64 -9.38 -13.52
CA GLU A 77 11.63 -9.38 -14.59
C GLU A 77 12.96 -8.67 -14.23
N CYS A 78 13.18 -8.34 -12.96
CA CYS A 78 14.45 -7.82 -12.43
C CYS A 78 14.83 -6.39 -12.90
N ILE A 79 13.83 -5.51 -13.07
CA ILE A 79 14.06 -4.06 -13.24
C ILE A 79 13.25 -3.30 -12.18
N LEU A 80 13.93 -2.81 -11.13
CA LEU A 80 13.29 -1.95 -10.12
C LEU A 80 12.78 -0.66 -10.77
N LYS A 81 11.48 -0.38 -10.62
CA LYS A 81 10.83 0.86 -11.07
C LYS A 81 10.06 1.50 -9.91
N PRO A 82 9.96 2.84 -9.86
CA PRO A 82 9.04 3.50 -8.92
C PRO A 82 7.59 3.16 -9.27
N VAL A 83 6.74 2.88 -8.27
CA VAL A 83 5.31 2.52 -8.48
C VAL A 83 4.51 3.63 -9.20
N TRP A 84 4.97 4.89 -9.19
CA TRP A 84 4.17 6.03 -9.62
C TRP A 84 3.94 6.04 -11.14
N ASP A 85 4.77 5.30 -11.89
CA ASP A 85 4.63 5.11 -13.34
C ASP A 85 3.45 4.20 -13.72
N ARG A 86 2.84 3.50 -12.74
CA ARG A 86 1.78 2.50 -12.96
C ARG A 86 0.42 2.86 -12.39
N LEU A 87 0.31 3.92 -11.58
CA LEU A 87 -0.97 4.33 -11.02
C LEU A 87 -1.91 4.82 -12.15
N PRO A 88 -3.19 4.42 -12.17
CA PRO A 88 -4.14 4.87 -13.17
C PRO A 88 -4.20 6.41 -13.18
N ALA A 89 -4.20 7.01 -14.37
CA ALA A 89 -4.19 8.46 -14.58
C ALA A 89 -5.52 9.10 -14.13
N GLY A 90 -5.74 9.18 -12.82
CA GLY A 90 -6.80 9.94 -12.19
C GLY A 90 -6.33 11.35 -11.89
N ARG A 91 -6.59 12.29 -12.82
CA ARG A 91 -6.74 13.74 -12.63
C ARG A 91 -6.19 14.35 -11.31
N PHE A 92 -4.88 14.41 -11.13
CA PHE A 92 -4.25 15.30 -10.14
C PHE A 92 -3.50 16.41 -10.85
N SER A 93 -4.20 17.53 -11.06
CA SER A 93 -3.58 18.82 -11.35
C SER A 93 -3.21 19.47 -10.02
N GLY A 94 -1.93 19.75 -9.79
CA GLY A 94 -1.52 20.59 -8.65
C GLY A 94 -0.04 20.47 -8.34
N PHE A 95 0.71 21.46 -8.84
CA PHE A 95 2.04 21.85 -8.38
C PHE A 95 2.05 22.21 -6.89
#